data_AF-A0A3D1Y078-F1
#
_entry.id   AF-A0A3D1Y078-F1
#
_cell.length_a   1.000
_cell.length_b   1.000
_cell.length_c   1.000
_cell.angle_alpha   90.00
_cell.angle_beta   90.00
_cell.angle_gamma   90.00
#
_symmetry.space_group_name_H-M   'P 1'
#
loop_
_entity.id
_entity.type
_entity.pdbx_description
1 polymer ?
#
loop_
_entity_poly.entity_id
_entity_poly.type
_entity_poly.pdbx_seq_one_letter_code
_entity_poly.pdbx_strand_id
1 'polypeptide(L)'
;YGKPKSKKDMMVVPLSVVHEKEGEVGIDFRMKQSAEGWQVVDVILDGVSMRNNLRSQFYKILKKNEFKELVQRMEKKLKETD
;
A
#
# COMPACT_ATOMS: atom_id res chain seq x y z
N TYR A 1 -10.67 -15.21 -9.17
CA TYR A 1 -9.31 -15.28 -8.62
C TYR A 1 -8.27 -15.33 -9.73
N GLY A 2 -7.28 -14.42 -9.72
CA GLY A 2 -6.18 -14.40 -10.69
C GLY A 2 -5.06 -15.38 -10.32
N LYS A 3 -4.18 -15.71 -11.28
CA LYS A 3 -2.97 -16.51 -11.02
C LYS A 3 -1.83 -15.62 -10.51
N PRO A 4 -1.05 -16.06 -9.50
CA PRO A 4 0.14 -15.31 -9.06
C PRO A 4 1.13 -15.11 -10.20
N LYS A 5 1.78 -13.95 -10.24
CA LYS A 5 2.88 -13.65 -11.17
C LYS A 5 4.16 -13.48 -10.38
N SER A 6 5.25 -14.13 -10.79
CA SER A 6 6.56 -14.03 -10.13
C SER A 6 7.59 -13.37 -11.04
N LYS A 7 8.47 -12.54 -10.46
CA LYS A 7 9.65 -11.98 -11.12
C LYS A 7 10.77 -11.85 -10.08
N LYS A 8 11.85 -12.63 -10.21
CA LYS A 8 12.95 -12.71 -9.22
C LYS A 8 12.42 -13.02 -7.80
N ASP A 9 12.71 -12.16 -6.83
CA ASP A 9 12.34 -12.21 -5.42
C ASP A 9 10.95 -11.58 -5.15
N MET A 10 10.22 -11.22 -6.20
CA MET A 10 8.91 -10.58 -6.10
C MET A 10 7.79 -11.53 -6.58
N MET A 11 6.67 -11.50 -5.87
CA MET A 11 5.44 -12.19 -6.23
C MET A 11 4.27 -11.21 -6.16
N VAL A 12 3.32 -11.34 -7.08
CA VAL A 12 2.03 -10.64 -7.02
C VAL A 12 0.95 -11.67 -6.70
N VAL A 13 0.20 -11.44 -5.62
CA VAL A 13 -0.90 -12.28 -5.17
C VAL A 13 -2.21 -11.50 -5.34
N PRO A 14 -3.05 -11.86 -6.33
CA PRO A 14 -4.32 -11.18 -6.56
C PRO A 14 -5.41 -11.70 -5.60
N LEU A 15 -6.19 -10.78 -5.05
CA LEU A 15 -7.35 -11.01 -4.21
C LEU A 15 -8.54 -10.22 -4.74
N SER A 16 -9.73 -10.81 -4.73
CA SER A 16 -10.99 -10.09 -4.93
C SER A 16 -11.74 -10.05 -3.62
N VAL A 17 -12.25 -8.88 -3.22
CA VAL A 17 -13.09 -8.69 -2.05
C VAL A 17 -14.44 -8.14 -2.49
N VAL A 18 -15.54 -8.68 -1.98
CA VAL A 18 -16.88 -8.12 -2.23
C VAL A 18 -17.19 -7.12 -1.13
N HIS A 19 -17.41 -5.86 -1.51
CA HIS A 19 -17.81 -4.78 -0.63
C HIS A 19 -19.28 -4.41 -0.87
N GLU A 20 -20.06 -4.23 0.20
CA GLU A 20 -21.51 -4.02 0.12
C GLU A 20 -21.91 -2.82 -0.73
N LYS A 21 -21.09 -1.76 -0.76
CA LYS A 21 -21.39 -0.51 -1.50
C LYS A 21 -20.67 -0.41 -2.83
N GLU A 22 -19.50 -1.03 -2.96
CA GLU A 22 -18.59 -0.82 -4.11
C GLU A 22 -18.53 -2.03 -5.05
N GLY A 23 -19.18 -3.15 -4.69
CA GLY A 23 -19.18 -4.36 -5.51
C GLY A 23 -17.88 -5.16 -5.34
N GLU A 24 -17.43 -5.82 -6.42
CA GLU A 24 -16.16 -6.57 -6.41
C GLU A 24 -14.97 -5.61 -6.53
N VAL A 25 -14.12 -5.59 -5.50
CA VAL A 25 -12.90 -4.78 -5.41
C VAL A 25 -11.68 -5.67 -5.60
N GLY A 26 -10.83 -5.32 -6.58
CA GLY A 26 -9.58 -6.02 -6.85
C GLY A 26 -8.42 -5.48 -6.02
N ILE A 27 -7.73 -6.36 -5.30
CA ILE A 27 -6.58 -6.05 -4.47
C ILE A 27 -5.41 -6.93 -4.88
N ASP A 28 -4.32 -6.34 -5.38
CA ASP A 28 -3.08 -7.08 -5.64
C ASP A 28 -2.04 -6.80 -4.55
N PHE A 29 -1.61 -7.84 -3.85
CA PHE A 29 -0.48 -7.76 -2.93
C PHE A 29 0.83 -8.01 -3.68
N ARG A 30 1.73 -7.02 -3.71
CA ARG A 30 3.11 -7.26 -4.11
C ARG A 30 3.89 -7.71 -2.88
N MET A 31 4.41 -8.93 -2.94
CA MET A 31 5.22 -9.54 -1.90
C MET A 31 6.68 -9.62 -2.34
N LYS A 32 7.59 -9.51 -1.39
CA LYS A 32 9.03 -9.71 -1.57
C LYS A 32 9.51 -10.82 -0.64
N GLN A 33 10.34 -11.72 -1.16
CA GLN A 33 10.98 -12.76 -0.35
C GLN A 33 12.16 -12.15 0.45
N SER A 34 12.15 -12.35 1.76
CA SER A 34 13.25 -12.05 2.68
C SER A 34 13.74 -13.32 3.36
N ALA A 35 14.79 -13.22 4.19
CA ALA A 35 15.30 -14.34 4.99
C ALA A 35 14.25 -14.86 5.99
N GLU A 36 13.31 -14.01 6.41
CA GLU A 36 12.24 -14.32 7.37
C GLU A 36 10.96 -14.81 6.67
N GLY A 37 10.94 -14.82 5.33
CA GLY A 37 9.80 -15.27 4.52
C GLY A 37 9.24 -14.18 3.60
N TRP A 38 8.01 -14.37 3.15
CA TRP A 38 7.34 -13.43 2.24
C TRP A 38 6.74 -12.25 3.01
N GLN A 39 7.11 -11.04 2.62
CA GLN A 39 6.61 -9.80 3.23
C GLN A 39 5.84 -8.98 2.20
N VAL A 40 4.70 -8.42 2.61
CA VAL A 40 3.95 -7.48 1.77
C VAL A 40 4.75 -6.18 1.66
N VAL A 41 5.04 -5.78 0.43
CA VAL A 41 5.75 -4.54 0.15
C VAL A 41 4.85 -3.52 -0.56
N ASP A 42 3.79 -3.91 -1.24
CA ASP A 42 2.87 -2.95 -1.83
C ASP A 42 1.47 -3.54 -1.92
N VAL A 43 0.47 -2.67 -1.89
CA VAL A 43 -0.93 -3.01 -2.14
C VAL A 43 -1.36 -2.20 -3.35
N ILE A 44 -1.86 -2.87 -4.37
CA ILE A 44 -2.48 -2.23 -5.53
C ILE A 44 -3.99 -2.34 -5.34
N LEU A 45 -4.65 -1.20 -5.21
CA LEU A 45 -6.11 -1.11 -5.16
C LEU A 45 -6.56 -0.41 -6.43
N ASP A 46 -7.41 -1.06 -7.24
CA ASP A 46 -7.90 -0.52 -8.52
C ASP A 46 -6.79 0.01 -9.44
N GLY A 47 -5.68 -0.74 -9.52
CA GLY A 47 -4.50 -0.37 -10.32
C GLY A 47 -3.59 0.70 -9.69
N VAL A 48 -3.96 1.27 -8.54
CA VAL A 48 -3.19 2.30 -7.84
C VAL A 48 -2.33 1.67 -6.73
N SER A 49 -1.01 1.85 -6.82
CA SER A 49 -0.08 1.46 -5.76
C SER A 49 -0.21 2.38 -4.56
N MET A 50 -0.60 1.81 -3.42
CA MET A 50 -0.73 2.52 -2.15
C MET A 50 0.62 3.04 -1.66
N ARG A 51 1.72 2.29 -1.87
CA ARG A 51 3.07 2.77 -1.58
C ARG A 51 3.40 4.04 -2.37
N ASN A 52 3.16 4.04 -3.68
CA ASN A 52 3.46 5.20 -4.52
C ASN A 52 2.55 6.39 -4.24
N ASN A 53 1.27 6.13 -3.94
CA ASN A 53 0.33 7.15 -3.51
C ASN A 53 0.81 7.84 -2.23
N LEU A 54 1.13 7.07 -1.18
CA LEU A 54 1.65 7.60 0.09
C LEU A 54 2.97 8.36 -0.11
N ARG A 55 3.91 7.81 -0.89
CA ARG A 55 5.17 8.47 -1.21
C ARG A 55 4.95 9.85 -1.87
N SER A 56 3.97 9.95 -2.77
CA SER A 56 3.62 11.21 -3.43
C SER A 56 3.02 12.22 -2.45
N GLN A 57 2.22 11.77 -1.48
CA GLN A 57 1.69 12.63 -0.42
C GLN A 57 2.81 13.13 0.50
N PHE A 58 3.76 12.26 0.86
CA PHE A 58 4.90 12.63 1.70
C PHE A 58 5.78 13.67 1.01
N TYR A 59 6.10 13.48 -0.27
CA TYR A 59 6.86 14.48 -1.04
C TYR A 59 6.18 15.85 -1.09
N LYS A 60 4.84 15.90 -1.21
CA LYS A 60 4.10 17.17 -1.19
C LYS A 60 4.24 17.90 0.15
N ILE A 61 4.30 17.18 1.26
CA ILE A 61 4.48 17.74 2.60
C ILE A 61 5.93 18.19 2.77
N LEU A 62 6.89 17.31 2.49
CA LEU A 62 8.32 17.60 2.65
C LEU A 62 8.82 18.75 1.75
N LYS A 63 8.13 19.03 0.64
CA LYS A 63 8.43 20.19 -0.21
C LYS A 63 8.09 21.53 0.47
N LYS A 64 7.12 21.53 1.40
CA LYS A 64 6.58 22.74 2.04
C LYS A 64 6.91 22.84 3.53
N ASN A 65 7.29 21.72 4.15
CA ASN A 65 7.41 21.57 5.58
C ASN A 65 8.61 20.68 5.92
N GLU A 66 9.10 20.80 7.15
CA GLU A 66 10.16 19.94 7.66
C GLU A 66 9.65 18.51 7.95
N PHE A 67 10.57 17.56 8.10
CA PHE A 67 10.26 16.17 8.40
C PHE A 67 9.40 15.99 9.66
N LYS A 68 9.56 16.86 10.67
CA LYS A 68 8.76 16.82 11.90
C LYS A 68 7.26 17.00 11.64
N GLU A 69 6.89 17.87 10.70
CA GLU A 69 5.50 18.09 10.32
C GLU A 69 4.88 16.83 9.69
N LEU A 70 5.65 16.09 8.89
CA LEU A 70 5.19 14.83 8.32
C LEU A 70 4.86 13.82 9.43
N VAL A 71 5.76 13.66 10.41
CA VAL A 71 5.55 12.75 11.55
C VAL A 71 4.32 13.16 12.36
N GLN A 72 4.18 14.44 12.69
CA GLN A 72 3.01 14.96 13.42
C GLN A 72 1.68 14.67 12.70
N ARG A 73 1.65 14.82 11.36
CA ARG A 73 0.47 14.48 10.56
C ARG A 73 0.17 12.98 10.56
N MET A 74 1.19 12.13 10.52
CA MET A 74 1.01 10.68 10.62
C MET A 74 0.45 10.28 11.99
N GLU A 75 1.01 10.79 13.08
CA GLU A 75 0.51 10.54 14.44
C GLU A 75 -0.93 11.01 14.62
N LYS A 76 -1.26 12.18 14.07
CA LYS A 76 -2.64 12.69 14.11
C LYS A 76 -3.61 11.76 13.36
N LYS A 77 -3.25 11.32 12.15
CA LYS A 77 -4.08 10.39 11.37
C LYS A 77 -4.30 9.04 12.05
N LEU A 78 -3.28 8.52 12.73
CA LEU A 78 -3.40 7.27 13.48
C LEU A 78 -4.42 7.40 14.62
N LYS A 79 -4.39 8.50 15.37
CA LYS A 79 -5.33 8.79 16.46
C LYS A 79 -6.77 9.05 16.00
N GLU A 80 -6.97 9.50 14.76
CA GLU A 80 -8.30 9.70 14.17
C GLU A 80 -8.99 8.39 13.75
N THR A 81 -8.24 7.28 13.70
CA THR A 81 -8.73 5.97 13.26
C THR A 81 -9.05 5.03 14.43
N ASP A 82 -8.78 5.46 15.67
CA ASP A 82 -9.20 4.83 16.93
C ASP A 82 -10.55 5.40 17.41
#